data_AF-A0A934S6S5-F1
#
_entry.id   AF-A0A934S6S5-F1
#
_cell.length_a   1.000
_cell.length_b   1.000
_cell.length_c   1.000
_cell.angle_alpha   90.00
_cell.angle_beta   90.00
_cell.angle_gamma   90.00
#
_symmetry.space_group_name_H-M   'P 1'
#
loop_
_entity.id
_entity.type
_entity.pdbx_description
1 polymer ?
#
loop_
_entity_poly.entity_id
_entity_poly.type
_entity_poly.pdbx_seq_one_letter_code
_entity_poly.pdbx_strand_id
1 'polypeptide(L)'
;MYCYLGILTYIVINFLLGSIQIDSKFYLYSSVIFAFATYYPKVEIRLMMLIPVQVRFIAIGTVFLILLPVLKHPISLVVWIPLLLIYFSNYILFVGIPALRGGARLAQSAKRRRAFKSKQIPDSEAFHRCAVCKRTDVSDPELEFRIGADGREYCEEHLPKP
;
A
#
# COMPACT_ATOMS: atom_id res chain seq x y z
N MET A 1 -14.87 9.73 -17.01
CA MET A 1 -13.85 9.32 -17.99
C MET A 1 -13.62 7.81 -18.01
N TYR A 2 -13.38 7.18 -16.85
CA TYR A 2 -13.22 5.72 -16.71
C TYR A 2 -14.28 4.89 -17.45
N CYS A 3 -15.56 5.05 -17.11
CA CYS A 3 -16.64 4.25 -17.70
C CYS A 3 -16.79 4.44 -19.22
N TYR A 4 -16.54 5.65 -19.74
CA TYR A 4 -16.64 5.93 -21.17
C TYR A 4 -15.55 5.22 -21.96
N LEU A 5 -14.31 5.22 -21.46
CA LEU A 5 -13.21 4.50 -22.09
C LEU A 5 -13.44 2.99 -22.03
N GLY A 6 -14.01 2.50 -20.92
CA GLY A 6 -14.53 1.14 -20.83
C GLY A 6 -15.53 0.87 -21.96
N ILE A 7 -16.68 1.54 -21.96
CA ILE A 7 -17.73 1.34 -22.97
C ILE A 7 -17.20 1.37 -24.41
N LEU A 8 -16.32 2.32 -24.74
CA LEU A 8 -15.67 2.39 -26.07
C LEU A 8 -14.85 1.14 -26.39
N THR A 9 -14.01 0.68 -25.46
CA THR A 9 -13.23 -0.56 -25.63
C THR A 9 -14.14 -1.77 -25.87
N TYR A 10 -15.26 -1.88 -25.15
CA TYR A 10 -16.20 -2.99 -25.34
C TYR A 10 -16.92 -2.93 -26.70
N ILE A 11 -17.32 -1.74 -27.15
CA ILE A 11 -17.95 -1.55 -28.47
C ILE A 11 -16.98 -1.97 -29.59
N VAL A 12 -15.73 -1.53 -29.51
CA VAL A 12 -14.69 -1.85 -30.52
C VAL A 12 -14.41 -3.36 -30.56
N ILE A 13 -14.28 -4.01 -29.40
CA ILE A 13 -14.04 -5.46 -29.31
C ILE A 13 -15.22 -6.24 -29.88
N ASN A 14 -16.45 -5.88 -29.52
CA ASN A 14 -17.64 -6.58 -30.01
C ASN A 14 -17.77 -6.46 -31.54
N PHE A 15 -17.46 -5.28 -32.08
CA PHE A 15 -17.44 -5.03 -33.53
C PHE A 15 -16.34 -5.85 -34.25
N LEU A 16 -15.13 -5.93 -33.69
CA LEU A 16 -14.01 -6.66 -34.29
C LEU A 16 -14.18 -8.18 -34.23
N LEU A 17 -14.70 -8.70 -33.12
CA LEU A 17 -14.75 -10.15 -32.87
C LEU A 17 -16.06 -10.80 -33.29
N GLY A 18 -17.14 -10.04 -33.52
CA GLY A 18 -18.37 -10.36 -34.29
C GLY A 18 -19.18 -11.63 -33.96
N SER A 19 -18.62 -12.56 -33.22
CA SER A 19 -19.03 -13.97 -33.13
C SER A 19 -18.91 -14.54 -31.71
N ILE A 20 -18.12 -13.90 -30.84
CA ILE A 20 -17.97 -14.30 -29.44
C ILE A 20 -18.92 -13.45 -28.61
N GLN A 21 -20.12 -13.97 -28.34
CA GLN A 21 -21.09 -13.35 -27.44
C GLN A 21 -20.63 -13.48 -25.99
N ILE A 22 -19.65 -12.66 -25.64
CA ILE A 22 -19.18 -12.51 -24.28
C ILE A 22 -20.13 -11.54 -23.60
N ASP A 23 -20.57 -11.90 -22.39
CA ASP A 23 -21.53 -11.11 -21.62
C ASP A 23 -20.90 -9.78 -21.17
N SER A 24 -20.82 -8.85 -22.12
CA SER A 24 -20.01 -7.63 -22.09
C SER A 24 -20.43 -6.72 -20.93
N LYS A 25 -21.69 -6.84 -20.50
CA LYS A 25 -22.25 -6.13 -19.36
C LYS A 25 -21.62 -6.60 -18.05
N PHE A 26 -21.48 -7.91 -17.88
CA PHE A 26 -20.93 -8.50 -16.66
C PHE A 26 -19.50 -8.04 -16.41
N TYR A 27 -18.64 -8.06 -17.43
CA TYR A 27 -17.26 -7.61 -17.31
C TYR A 27 -17.14 -6.10 -17.08
N LEU A 28 -17.99 -5.29 -17.71
CA LEU A 28 -18.03 -3.85 -17.47
C LEU A 28 -18.40 -3.55 -16.01
N TYR A 29 -19.46 -4.16 -15.48
CA TYR A 29 -19.84 -4.00 -14.07
C TYR A 29 -18.78 -4.54 -13.12
N SER A 30 -18.16 -5.68 -13.44
CA SER A 30 -17.05 -6.24 -12.67
C SER A 30 -15.87 -5.28 -12.60
N SER A 31 -15.53 -4.58 -13.68
CA SER A 31 -14.45 -3.59 -13.70
C SER A 31 -14.72 -2.41 -12.75
N VAL A 32 -15.99 -1.99 -12.62
CA VAL A 32 -16.40 -0.92 -11.70
C VAL A 32 -16.36 -1.43 -10.26
N ILE A 33 -16.82 -2.66 -10.00
CA ILE A 33 -16.75 -3.30 -8.69
C ILE A 33 -15.30 -3.42 -8.22
N PHE A 34 -14.38 -3.83 -9.12
CA PHE A 34 -12.97 -3.90 -8.80
C PHE A 34 -12.37 -2.54 -8.50
N ALA A 35 -12.68 -1.52 -9.32
CA ALA A 35 -12.25 -0.15 -9.05
C ALA A 35 -12.70 0.33 -7.66
N PHE A 36 -13.97 0.11 -7.32
CA PHE A 36 -14.53 0.47 -6.02
C PHE A 36 -13.87 -0.29 -4.87
N ALA A 37 -13.65 -1.60 -5.05
CA ALA A 37 -12.99 -2.45 -4.06
C ALA A 37 -11.54 -2.05 -3.78
N THR A 38 -10.82 -1.52 -4.77
CA THR A 38 -9.45 -1.03 -4.58
C THR A 38 -9.40 0.21 -3.69
N TYR A 39 -10.32 1.16 -3.89
CA TYR A 39 -10.35 2.40 -3.10
C TYR A 39 -10.96 2.19 -1.71
N TYR A 40 -12.03 1.40 -1.63
CA TYR A 40 -12.84 1.26 -0.42
C TYR A 40 -13.03 -0.21 -0.01
N PRO A 41 -11.96 -0.96 0.29
CA PRO A 41 -12.05 -2.39 0.57
C PRO A 41 -12.80 -2.73 1.87
N LYS A 42 -12.87 -1.79 2.82
CA LYS A 42 -13.47 -1.97 4.14
C LYS A 42 -14.91 -1.44 4.24
N VAL A 43 -15.44 -0.84 3.19
CA VAL A 43 -16.84 -0.38 3.20
C VAL A 43 -17.76 -1.59 3.28
N GLU A 44 -18.77 -1.47 4.12
CA GLU A 44 -19.80 -2.49 4.32
C GLU A 44 -21.07 -2.09 3.58
N ILE A 45 -21.52 -2.98 2.70
CA ILE A 45 -22.82 -2.86 2.04
C ILE A 45 -23.76 -3.82 2.75
N ARG A 46 -24.85 -3.30 3.29
CA ARG A 46 -25.87 -4.13 3.93
C ARG A 46 -26.75 -4.78 2.85
N LEU A 47 -26.54 -6.06 2.59
CA LEU A 47 -27.39 -6.85 1.70
C LEU A 47 -28.78 -6.93 2.30
N MET A 48 -29.78 -6.47 1.55
CA MET A 48 -31.19 -6.47 1.94
C MET A 48 -31.43 -5.79 3.30
N MET A 49 -30.62 -4.78 3.66
CA MET A 49 -30.60 -4.10 4.96
C MET A 49 -30.23 -5.00 6.16
N LEU A 50 -30.00 -6.31 5.96
CA LEU A 50 -29.83 -7.30 7.03
C LEU A 50 -28.37 -7.73 7.23
N ILE A 51 -27.67 -8.16 6.17
CA ILE A 51 -26.34 -8.78 6.28
C ILE A 51 -25.28 -7.76 5.82
N PRO A 52 -24.43 -7.24 6.73
CA PRO A 52 -23.31 -6.40 6.33
C PRO A 52 -22.26 -7.27 5.62
N VAL A 53 -22.00 -6.99 4.34
CA VAL A 53 -20.94 -7.65 3.57
C VAL A 53 -19.92 -6.61 3.15
N GLN A 54 -18.65 -6.89 3.45
CA GLN A 54 -17.55 -6.02 3.05
C GLN A 54 -17.29 -6.17 1.55
N VAL A 55 -17.05 -5.03 0.88
CA VAL A 55 -16.82 -4.95 -0.57
C VAL A 55 -15.70 -5.87 -1.04
N ARG A 56 -14.66 -6.08 -0.22
CA ARG A 56 -13.57 -7.02 -0.53
C ARG A 56 -14.05 -8.44 -0.83
N PHE A 57 -15.09 -8.93 -0.15
CA PHE A 57 -15.61 -10.28 -0.37
C PHE A 57 -16.42 -10.37 -1.66
N ILE A 58 -17.16 -9.32 -2.01
CA ILE A 58 -17.89 -9.22 -3.28
C ILE A 58 -16.90 -9.23 -4.45
N ALA A 59 -15.78 -8.50 -4.33
CA ALA A 59 -14.73 -8.50 -5.34
C ALA A 59 -14.11 -9.90 -5.52
N ILE A 60 -13.78 -10.58 -4.41
CA ILE A 60 -13.26 -11.96 -4.46
C ILE A 60 -14.24 -12.91 -5.14
N GLY A 61 -15.53 -12.82 -4.79
CA GLY A 61 -16.60 -13.61 -5.43
C GLY A 61 -16.69 -13.35 -6.94
N THR A 62 -16.58 -12.08 -7.35
CA THR A 62 -16.59 -11.69 -8.77
C THR A 62 -15.40 -12.31 -9.53
N VAL A 63 -14.20 -12.29 -8.95
CA VAL A 63 -13.02 -12.96 -9.55
C VAL A 63 -13.25 -14.46 -9.71
N PHE A 64 -13.84 -15.11 -8.70
CA PHE A 64 -14.15 -16.54 -8.77
C PHE A 64 -15.12 -16.85 -9.91
N LEU A 65 -16.19 -16.06 -10.06
CA LEU A 65 -17.16 -16.21 -11.15
C LEU A 65 -16.53 -16.04 -12.54
N ILE A 66 -15.56 -15.14 -12.69
CA ILE A 66 -14.82 -14.94 -13.94
C ILE A 66 -13.89 -16.15 -14.22
N LEU A 67 -13.28 -16.74 -13.19
CA LEU A 67 -12.30 -17.80 -13.34
C LEU A 67 -12.92 -19.19 -13.59
N LEU A 68 -14.12 -19.45 -13.05
CA LEU A 68 -14.83 -20.72 -13.22
C LEU A 68 -14.97 -21.19 -14.69
N PRO A 69 -15.48 -20.38 -15.64
CA PRO A 69 -15.61 -20.80 -17.03
C PRO A 69 -14.25 -21.01 -17.71
N VAL A 70 -13.26 -20.21 -17.33
CA VAL A 70 -11.88 -20.27 -17.84
C VAL A 70 -11.21 -21.59 -17.44
N LEU A 71 -11.47 -22.08 -16.22
CA LEU A 71 -10.89 -23.33 -15.71
C LEU A 71 -11.53 -24.59 -16.30
N LYS A 72 -12.82 -24.53 -16.69
CA LYS A 72 -13.54 -25.67 -17.28
C LYS A 72 -13.09 -26.01 -18.71
N HIS A 73 -12.52 -25.06 -19.45
CA HIS A 73 -12.12 -25.24 -20.85
C HIS A 73 -10.66 -24.82 -21.09
N PRO A 74 -9.67 -25.71 -20.81
CA PRO A 74 -8.24 -25.36 -20.84
C PRO A 74 -7.72 -24.98 -22.23
N ILE A 75 -8.30 -25.54 -23.30
CA ILE A 75 -7.93 -25.22 -24.71
C ILE A 75 -8.22 -23.75 -25.03
N SER A 76 -9.13 -23.13 -24.27
CA SER A 76 -9.57 -21.76 -24.48
C SER A 76 -8.75 -20.72 -23.69
N LEU A 77 -7.85 -21.14 -22.79
CA LEU A 77 -7.06 -20.23 -21.93
C LEU A 77 -6.24 -19.22 -22.74
N VAL A 78 -5.64 -19.67 -23.84
CA VAL A 78 -4.82 -18.84 -24.74
C VAL A 78 -5.62 -17.68 -25.33
N VAL A 79 -6.93 -17.87 -25.55
CA VAL A 79 -7.83 -16.85 -26.10
C VAL A 79 -8.48 -16.02 -24.99
N TRP A 80 -8.89 -16.64 -23.88
CA TRP A 80 -9.57 -15.92 -22.79
C TRP A 80 -8.66 -14.98 -22.02
N ILE A 81 -7.40 -15.35 -21.77
CA ILE A 81 -6.46 -14.50 -21.00
C ILE A 81 -6.23 -13.14 -21.66
N PRO A 82 -5.80 -13.04 -22.94
CA PRO A 82 -5.59 -11.74 -23.59
C PRO A 82 -6.89 -10.95 -23.68
N LEU A 83 -8.01 -11.63 -23.89
CA LEU A 83 -9.31 -10.99 -23.99
C LEU A 83 -9.77 -10.38 -22.66
N LEU A 84 -9.60 -11.09 -21.54
CA LEU A 84 -9.83 -10.55 -20.20
C LEU A 84 -8.91 -9.37 -19.92
N LEU A 85 -7.63 -9.44 -20.31
CA LEU A 85 -6.69 -8.34 -20.14
C LEU A 85 -7.17 -7.07 -20.86
N ILE A 86 -7.70 -7.21 -22.08
CA ILE A 86 -8.25 -6.09 -22.84
C ILE A 86 -9.55 -5.58 -22.19
N TYR A 87 -10.47 -6.46 -21.78
CA TYR A 87 -11.72 -6.06 -21.12
C TYR A 87 -11.50 -5.34 -19.78
N PHE A 88 -10.45 -5.73 -19.04
CA PHE A 88 -10.04 -5.10 -17.78
C PHE A 88 -8.94 -4.04 -17.97
N SER A 89 -8.54 -3.71 -19.19
CA SER A 89 -7.51 -2.70 -19.47
C SER A 89 -7.84 -1.35 -18.82
N ASN A 90 -9.12 -0.97 -18.85
CA ASN A 90 -9.63 0.22 -18.19
C ASN A 90 -9.36 0.21 -16.68
N TYR A 91 -9.68 -0.89 -15.99
CA TYR A 91 -9.37 -1.08 -14.57
C TYR A 91 -7.85 -1.03 -14.30
N ILE A 92 -7.06 -1.75 -15.11
CA ILE A 92 -5.61 -1.86 -14.94
C ILE A 92 -4.94 -0.48 -15.08
N LEU A 93 -5.28 0.26 -16.14
CA LEU A 93 -4.66 1.55 -16.45
C LEU A 93 -5.00 2.61 -15.40
N PHE A 94 -6.27 2.71 -14.99
CA PHE A 94 -6.73 3.80 -14.15
C PHE A 94 -6.66 3.52 -12.65
N VAL A 95 -6.77 2.25 -12.23
CA VAL A 95 -6.85 1.90 -10.80
C VAL A 95 -5.76 0.93 -10.40
N GLY A 96 -5.52 -0.12 -11.18
CA GLY A 96 -4.52 -1.15 -10.89
C GLY A 96 -3.10 -0.58 -10.78
N ILE A 97 -2.61 0.10 -11.81
CA ILE A 97 -1.25 0.66 -11.84
C ILE A 97 -1.04 1.70 -10.73
N PRO A 98 -1.94 2.70 -10.53
CA PRO A 98 -1.80 3.65 -9.43
C PRO A 98 -1.82 2.99 -8.05
N ALA A 99 -2.69 2.00 -7.84
CA ALA A 99 -2.77 1.28 -6.56
C ALA A 99 -1.47 0.50 -6.26
N LEU A 100 -0.91 -0.20 -7.25
CA LEU A 100 0.35 -0.91 -7.11
C LEU A 100 1.52 0.04 -6.81
N ARG A 101 1.60 1.17 -7.54
CA ARG A 101 2.62 2.21 -7.29
C ARG A 101 2.46 2.83 -5.90
N GLY A 102 1.23 3.09 -5.47
CA GLY A 102 0.94 3.59 -4.12
C GLY A 102 1.38 2.62 -3.03
N GLY A 103 1.05 1.33 -3.18
CA GLY A 103 1.47 0.27 -2.27
C GLY A 103 3.00 0.11 -2.20
N ALA A 104 3.67 0.13 -3.36
CA ALA A 104 5.13 0.06 -3.43
C ALA A 104 5.81 1.25 -2.74
N ARG A 105 5.30 2.48 -2.95
CA ARG A 105 5.79 3.68 -2.26
C ARG A 105 5.59 3.60 -0.75
N LEU A 106 4.43 3.12 -0.30
CA LEU A 106 4.14 2.93 1.12
C LEU A 106 5.09 1.89 1.75
N ALA A 107 5.32 0.77 1.06
CA ALA A 107 6.26 -0.25 1.50
C ALA A 107 7.70 0.26 1.56
N GLN A 108 8.13 1.05 0.57
CA GLN A 108 9.45 1.68 0.57
C GLN A 108 9.60 2.69 1.73
N SER A 109 8.57 3.49 1.99
CA SER A 109 8.53 4.41 3.14
C SER A 109 8.61 3.66 4.47
N ALA A 110 7.83 2.58 4.62
CA ALA A 110 7.89 1.72 5.81
C ALA A 110 9.27 1.10 6.00
N LYS A 111 9.91 0.63 4.92
CA LYS A 111 11.29 0.11 4.95
C LYS A 111 12.28 1.18 5.39
N ARG A 112 12.19 2.41 4.86
CA ARG A 112 13.04 3.53 5.26
C ARG A 112 12.85 3.89 6.74
N ARG A 113 11.61 3.93 7.22
CA ARG A 113 11.31 4.19 8.64
C ARG A 113 11.88 3.12 9.56
N ARG A 114 11.78 1.84 9.18
CA ARG A 114 12.40 0.72 9.92
C ARG A 114 13.92 0.82 9.93
N ALA A 115 14.53 1.13 8.78
CA ALA A 115 15.98 1.31 8.68
C ALA A 115 16.49 2.52 9.48
N PHE A 116 15.69 3.59 9.59
CA PHE A 116 16.02 4.72 10.46
C PHE A 116 15.92 4.34 11.93
N LYS A 117 14.84 3.66 12.34
CA LYS A 117 14.70 3.16 13.72
C LYS A 117 15.80 2.17 14.12
N SER A 118 16.25 1.30 13.21
CA SER A 118 17.35 0.37 13.49
C SER A 118 18.72 1.03 13.52
N LYS A 119 18.84 2.24 12.96
CA LYS A 119 20.06 3.06 12.98
C LYS A 119 20.01 4.18 14.02
N GLN A 120 18.90 4.34 14.72
CA GLN A 120 18.90 5.18 15.92
C GLN A 120 19.89 4.54 16.88
N ILE A 121 20.91 5.33 17.20
CA ILE A 121 21.89 5.03 18.23
C ILE A 121 21.12 4.55 19.46
N PRO A 122 21.46 3.41 20.07
CA PRO A 122 20.78 2.97 21.27
C PRO A 122 20.87 4.09 22.32
N ASP A 123 19.80 4.34 23.08
CA ASP A 123 19.79 5.31 24.21
C ASP A 123 20.93 5.09 25.24
N SER A 124 21.70 4.00 25.10
CA SER A 124 22.87 3.68 25.90
C SER A 124 24.16 4.38 25.47
N GLU A 125 24.23 5.05 24.32
CA GLU A 125 25.41 5.84 23.96
C GLU A 125 25.27 7.23 24.59
N ALA A 126 26.07 7.48 25.61
CA ALA A 126 26.05 8.73 26.35
C ALA A 126 26.35 9.93 25.46
N PHE A 127 25.39 10.86 25.35
CA PHE A 127 25.60 12.13 24.65
C PHE A 127 26.60 13.02 25.38
N HIS A 128 26.55 13.02 26.71
CA HIS A 128 27.41 13.84 27.55
C HIS A 128 28.38 13.01 28.39
N ARG A 129 29.62 13.49 28.49
CA ARG A 129 30.66 12.85 29.30
C ARG A 129 31.57 13.88 29.95
N CYS A 130 31.64 13.86 31.27
CA CYS A 130 32.53 14.76 32.00
C CYS A 130 34.01 14.46 31.71
N ALA A 131 34.80 15.50 31.39
CA ALA A 131 36.23 15.38 31.12
C ALA A 131 37.08 14.94 32.33
N VAL A 132 36.58 15.14 33.56
CA VAL A 132 37.31 14.85 34.81
C VAL A 132 36.88 13.49 35.38
N CYS A 133 35.62 13.35 35.79
CA CYS A 133 35.11 12.15 36.46
C CYS A 133 34.60 11.06 35.49
N LYS A 134 34.49 11.36 34.19
CA LYS A 134 34.01 10.43 33.14
C LYS A 134 32.58 9.89 33.34
N ARG A 135 31.81 10.41 34.30
CA ARG A 135 30.37 10.14 34.43
C ARG A 135 29.65 10.58 33.15
N THR A 136 28.62 9.82 32.81
CA THR A 136 27.82 10.01 31.61
C THR A 136 26.34 10.20 31.96
N ASP A 137 25.60 10.84 31.06
CA ASP A 137 24.14 11.05 31.16
C ASP A 137 23.36 9.73 31.32
N VAL A 138 23.90 8.63 30.79
CA VAL A 138 23.33 7.29 30.94
C VAL A 138 23.57 6.69 32.34
N SER A 139 24.67 7.06 33.00
CA SER A 139 25.01 6.54 34.34
C SER A 139 24.31 7.28 35.48
N ASP A 140 24.05 8.58 35.31
CA ASP A 140 23.33 9.43 36.27
C ASP A 140 22.46 10.43 35.49
N PRO A 141 21.17 10.12 35.25
CA PRO A 141 20.29 10.97 34.44
C PRO A 141 19.82 12.26 35.13
N GLU A 142 20.10 12.42 36.43
CA GLU A 142 19.82 13.67 37.17
C GLU A 142 21.00 14.67 37.11
N LEU A 143 22.14 14.29 36.53
CA LEU A 143 23.32 15.14 36.47
C LEU A 143 23.23 16.14 35.30
N GLU A 144 23.32 17.44 35.59
CA GLU A 144 23.43 18.46 34.54
C GLU A 144 24.88 18.59 34.04
N PHE A 145 25.06 18.49 32.72
CA PHE A 145 26.34 18.73 32.05
C PHE A 145 26.40 20.14 31.46
N ARG A 146 27.50 20.86 31.70
CA ARG A 146 27.74 22.22 31.21
C ARG A 146 29.08 22.30 30.47
N ILE A 147 29.15 23.17 29.46
CA ILE A 147 30.35 23.38 28.64
C ILE A 147 31.20 24.48 29.29
N GLY A 148 32.45 24.17 29.61
CA GLY A 148 33.42 25.14 30.14
C GLY A 148 34.09 25.99 29.05
N ALA A 149 34.89 26.97 29.45
CA ALA A 149 35.61 27.87 28.54
C ALA A 149 36.56 27.12 27.57
N ASP A 150 37.05 25.94 27.97
CA ASP A 150 37.92 25.08 27.15
C ASP A 150 37.16 24.28 26.08
N GLY A 151 35.84 24.45 25.97
CA GLY A 151 34.98 23.71 25.04
C GLY A 151 34.74 22.24 25.42
N ARG A 152 35.12 21.83 26.63
CA ARG A 152 34.87 20.48 27.17
C ARG A 152 33.64 20.47 28.07
N GLU A 153 32.99 19.31 28.17
CA GLU A 153 31.84 19.08 29.05
C GLU A 153 32.28 18.70 30.46
N TYR A 154 31.64 19.32 31.45
CA TYR A 154 31.85 19.08 32.87
C TYR A 154 30.51 18.85 33.55
N CYS A 155 30.46 18.03 34.60
CA CYS A 155 29.28 17.98 35.49
C CYS A 155 29.30 19.19 36.44
N GLU A 156 28.16 19.53 37.05
CA GLU A 156 28.05 20.69 37.96
C GLU A 156 29.13 20.73 39.06
N GLU A 157 29.49 19.57 39.62
CA GLU A 157 30.53 19.44 40.66
C GLU A 157 31.94 19.82 40.16
N HIS A 158 32.25 19.59 38.89
CA HIS A 158 33.58 19.79 38.30
C HIS A 158 33.64 21.00 37.36
N LEU A 159 32.58 21.81 37.31
CA LEU A 159 32.55 23.01 36.50
C LEU A 159 33.57 24.01 37.07
N PRO A 160 34.58 24.44 36.29
CA PRO A 160 35.50 25.46 36.75
C PRO A 160 34.73 26.76 37.00
N LYS A 161 34.67 27.19 38.27
CA LYS A 161 34.10 28.48 38.62
C LYS A 161 35.04 29.58 38.12
N PRO A 162 34.50 30.69 37.58
CA PRO A 162 35.29 31.84 37.16
C PRO A 162 36.02 32.49 38.34
#